data_AF-A0A068W895-F1
#
_entry.id   AF-A0A068W895-F1
#
_cell.length_a   1.000
_cell.length_b   1.000
_cell.length_c   1.000
_cell.angle_alpha   90.00
_cell.angle_beta   90.00
_cell.angle_gamma   90.00
#
_symmetry.space_group_name_H-M   'P 1'
#
loop_
_entity.id
_entity.type
_entity.pdbx_description
1 polymer ?
#
loop_
_entity_poly.entity_id
_entity_poly.type
_entity_poly.pdbx_seq_one_letter_code
_entity_poly.pdbx_strand_id
1 'polypeptide(L)'
;MTSSPRSSVPEQEVRIFKEIHDHYGKQVLQNVRRWEWAVIHEAVTREQLFFLHSCVRNDVFPKSVHYKPPIPTERAKDLAYKLSVQMRKELITDAHHRLEKYAFEINKWRAICEGQMETSWIERVKTAIHYTADAKRQVKRDYLNQKLQRLRSPRKENQENLINRLSQMSITRNRRVLGDAGQLHEDLGPTFVDLGEDKLDFPSFNAAFGFEFQDSGLYDDYL
;
A
#
# COMPACT_ATOMS: atom_id res chain seq x y z
N MET A 1 29.35 -13.80 28.02
CA MET A 1 29.42 -12.88 26.88
C MET A 1 28.73 -13.55 25.69
N THR A 2 27.44 -13.31 25.51
CA THR A 2 26.64 -13.91 24.43
C THR A 2 26.52 -12.89 23.32
N SER A 3 27.30 -13.06 22.25
CA SER A 3 27.21 -12.26 21.03
C SER A 3 25.87 -12.54 20.34
N SER A 4 24.98 -11.56 20.42
CA SER A 4 23.75 -11.50 19.63
C SER A 4 24.11 -11.31 18.15
N PRO A 5 23.59 -12.11 17.20
CA PRO A 5 23.85 -11.90 15.79
C PRO A 5 23.03 -10.70 15.33
N ARG A 6 23.61 -9.49 15.43
CA ARG A 6 23.12 -8.34 14.68
C ARG A 6 23.28 -8.71 13.20
N SER A 7 22.14 -8.90 12.54
CA SER A 7 21.99 -9.19 11.11
C SER A 7 22.97 -8.35 10.27
N SER A 8 24.02 -8.98 9.76
CA SER A 8 25.07 -8.40 8.89
C SER A 8 24.60 -8.13 7.45
N VAL A 9 23.31 -8.37 7.18
CA VAL A 9 22.78 -8.51 5.82
C VAL A 9 22.44 -7.20 5.11
N PRO A 10 21.90 -6.15 5.78
CA PRO A 10 21.66 -4.86 5.13
C PRO A 10 22.98 -4.22 4.68
N GLU A 11 24.06 -4.43 5.43
CA GLU A 11 25.39 -3.95 5.06
C GLU A 11 25.93 -4.63 3.80
N GLN A 12 25.66 -5.93 3.63
CA GLN A 12 26.06 -6.70 2.46
C GLN A 12 25.36 -6.22 1.17
N GLU A 13 24.08 -5.86 1.25
CA GLU A 13 23.32 -5.28 0.14
C GLU A 13 23.80 -3.88 -0.23
N VAL A 14 23.94 -2.97 0.74
CA VAL A 14 24.43 -1.60 0.44
C VAL A 14 25.83 -1.67 -0.20
N ARG A 15 26.63 -2.64 0.23
CA ARG A 15 27.97 -2.88 -0.30
C ARG A 15 27.96 -3.39 -1.74
N ILE A 16 27.05 -4.29 -2.14
CA ILE A 16 27.03 -4.82 -3.52
C ILE A 16 26.74 -3.72 -4.55
N PHE A 17 25.78 -2.84 -4.27
CA PHE A 17 25.43 -1.76 -5.22
C PHE A 17 26.54 -0.72 -5.34
N LYS A 18 27.24 -0.44 -4.23
CA LYS A 18 28.43 0.41 -4.27
C LYS A 18 29.55 -0.24 -5.09
N GLU A 19 29.81 -1.53 -4.89
CA GLU A 19 30.81 -2.25 -5.68
C GLU A 19 30.48 -2.26 -7.19
N ILE A 20 29.20 -2.37 -7.56
CA ILE A 20 28.75 -2.27 -8.97
C ILE A 20 29.01 -0.88 -9.52
N HIS A 21 28.73 0.17 -8.75
CA HIS A 21 29.02 1.54 -9.16
C HIS A 21 30.51 1.72 -9.45
N ASP A 22 31.36 1.27 -8.53
CA ASP A 22 32.81 1.50 -8.61
C ASP A 22 33.46 0.66 -9.74
N HIS A 23 32.92 -0.52 -10.05
CA HIS A 23 33.49 -1.42 -11.05
C HIS A 23 32.91 -1.22 -12.47
N TYR A 24 31.60 -1.01 -12.59
CA TYR A 24 30.89 -0.94 -13.87
C TYR A 24 30.31 0.45 -14.20
N GLY A 25 30.33 1.37 -13.24
CA GLY A 25 29.85 2.73 -13.40
C GLY A 25 28.34 2.92 -13.17
N LYS A 26 27.93 4.19 -13.18
CA LYS A 26 26.58 4.65 -12.86
C LYS A 26 25.49 4.03 -13.75
N GLN A 27 25.74 3.87 -15.04
CA GLN A 27 24.73 3.37 -15.98
C GLN A 27 24.33 1.92 -15.69
N VAL A 28 25.31 1.07 -15.37
CA VAL A 28 25.06 -0.34 -15.03
C VAL A 28 24.34 -0.44 -13.69
N LEU A 29 24.74 0.36 -12.70
CA LEU A 29 24.02 0.45 -11.42
C LEU A 29 22.54 0.82 -11.63
N GLN A 30 22.23 1.79 -12.50
CA GLN A 30 20.85 2.17 -12.77
C GLN A 30 20.03 1.02 -13.38
N ASN A 31 20.63 0.26 -14.31
CA ASN A 31 19.97 -0.91 -14.90
C ASN A 31 19.70 -1.99 -13.85
N VAL A 32 20.67 -2.24 -12.97
CA VAL A 32 20.52 -3.16 -11.84
C VAL A 32 19.43 -2.70 -10.87
N ARG A 33 19.34 -1.40 -10.56
CA ARG A 33 18.26 -0.85 -9.71
C ARG A 33 16.89 -0.97 -10.35
N ARG A 34 16.78 -0.83 -11.67
CA ARG A 34 15.52 -1.06 -12.40
C ARG A 34 15.12 -2.54 -12.38
N TRP A 35 16.10 -3.44 -12.47
CA TRP A 35 15.87 -4.87 -12.28
C TRP A 35 15.35 -5.16 -10.87
N GLU A 36 16.04 -4.66 -9.85
CA GLU A 36 15.64 -4.81 -8.44
C GLU A 36 14.22 -4.32 -8.20
N TRP A 37 13.91 -3.11 -8.69
CA TRP A 37 12.60 -2.51 -8.56
C TRP A 37 11.50 -3.41 -9.12
N ALA A 38 11.69 -3.95 -10.32
CA ALA A 38 10.72 -4.81 -10.99
C ALA A 38 10.50 -6.12 -10.22
N VAL A 39 11.57 -6.75 -9.71
CA VAL A 39 11.47 -7.98 -8.91
C VAL A 39 10.73 -7.72 -7.58
N ILE A 40 11.05 -6.64 -6.88
CA ILE A 40 10.36 -6.26 -5.64
C ILE A 40 8.87 -6.02 -5.92
N HIS A 41 8.53 -5.29 -6.99
CA HIS A 41 7.16 -4.95 -7.33
C HIS A 41 6.36 -6.19 -7.75
N GLU A 42 6.97 -7.11 -8.51
CA GLU A 42 6.36 -8.40 -8.81
C GLU A 42 6.05 -9.17 -7.53
N ALA A 43 7.02 -9.31 -6.63
CA ALA A 43 6.87 -10.06 -5.38
C ALA A 43 5.78 -9.47 -4.47
N VAL A 44 5.75 -8.15 -4.31
CA VAL A 44 4.73 -7.43 -3.52
C VAL A 44 3.35 -7.56 -4.16
N THR A 45 3.26 -7.45 -5.49
CA THR A 45 1.97 -7.54 -6.21
C THR A 45 1.39 -8.95 -6.14
N ARG A 46 2.21 -10.00 -6.13
CA ARG A 46 1.75 -11.38 -5.89
C ARG A 46 1.05 -11.51 -4.53
N GLU A 47 1.59 -10.90 -3.47
CA GLU A 47 0.95 -10.92 -2.15
C GLU A 47 -0.34 -10.08 -2.13
N GLN A 48 -0.40 -8.96 -2.85
CA GLN A 48 -1.63 -8.19 -3.04
C GLN A 48 -2.72 -9.02 -3.72
N LEU A 49 -2.37 -9.71 -4.81
CA LEU A 49 -3.28 -10.60 -5.53
C LEU A 49 -3.78 -11.74 -4.65
N PHE A 50 -2.87 -12.37 -3.89
CA PHE A 50 -3.25 -13.40 -2.91
C PHE A 50 -4.25 -12.88 -1.88
N PHE A 51 -4.04 -11.67 -1.37
CA PHE A 51 -4.99 -11.01 -0.45
C PHE A 51 -6.35 -10.76 -1.10
N LEU A 52 -6.40 -10.28 -2.35
CA LEU A 52 -7.65 -10.04 -3.08
C LEU A 52 -8.43 -11.34 -3.30
N HIS A 53 -7.77 -12.42 -3.73
CA HIS A 53 -8.41 -13.74 -3.81
C HIS A 53 -8.88 -14.25 -2.45
N SER A 54 -8.12 -13.98 -1.40
CA SER A 54 -8.54 -14.32 -0.04
C SER A 54 -9.79 -13.53 0.38
N CYS A 55 -9.90 -12.26 -0.01
CA CYS A 55 -11.13 -11.49 0.19
C CYS A 55 -12.33 -12.11 -0.55
N VAL A 56 -12.15 -12.57 -1.78
CA VAL A 56 -13.19 -13.29 -2.54
C VAL A 56 -13.63 -14.56 -1.81
N ARG A 57 -12.68 -15.40 -1.37
CA ARG A 57 -12.99 -16.67 -0.67
C ARG A 57 -13.77 -16.49 0.64
N ASN A 58 -13.63 -15.34 1.28
CA ASN A 58 -14.26 -15.05 2.57
C ASN A 58 -15.45 -14.09 2.45
N ASP A 59 -15.85 -13.75 1.22
CA ASP A 59 -16.86 -12.75 0.89
C ASP A 59 -16.74 -11.44 1.69
N VAL A 60 -15.50 -10.95 1.81
CA VAL A 60 -15.20 -9.65 2.44
C VAL A 60 -14.70 -8.66 1.40
N PHE A 61 -14.92 -7.37 1.67
CA PHE A 61 -14.43 -6.29 0.84
C PHE A 61 -13.37 -5.48 1.60
N PRO A 62 -12.19 -5.22 1.02
CA PRO A 62 -11.33 -4.18 1.55
C PRO A 62 -12.04 -2.84 1.50
N LYS A 63 -11.74 -1.95 2.46
CA LYS A 63 -12.39 -0.63 2.58
C LYS A 63 -12.40 0.18 1.28
N SER A 64 -11.35 0.07 0.48
CA SER A 64 -11.19 0.79 -0.79
C SER A 64 -12.20 0.43 -1.87
N VAL A 65 -12.84 -0.75 -1.79
CA VAL A 65 -13.88 -1.18 -2.75
C VAL A 65 -15.23 -1.40 -2.09
N HIS A 66 -15.35 -1.05 -0.81
CA HIS A 66 -16.60 -1.17 -0.06
C HIS A 66 -17.46 0.08 -0.30
N TYR A 67 -18.46 -0.04 -1.16
CA TYR A 67 -19.42 1.04 -1.39
C TYR A 67 -20.45 1.06 -0.26
N LYS A 68 -20.63 2.23 0.34
CA LYS A 68 -21.70 2.46 1.31
C LYS A 68 -22.95 2.90 0.54
N PRO A 69 -24.11 2.26 0.72
CA PRO A 69 -25.32 2.69 0.05
C PRO A 69 -25.74 4.09 0.56
N PRO A 70 -26.17 4.99 -0.32
CA PRO A 70 -26.57 6.35 0.06
C PRO A 70 -27.85 6.36 0.92
N ILE A 71 -28.73 5.38 0.69
CA ILE A 71 -30.00 5.21 1.41
C ILE A 71 -30.07 3.76 1.89
N PRO A 72 -30.54 3.47 3.12
CA PRO A 72 -30.59 2.11 3.66
C PRO A 72 -31.75 1.26 3.10
N THR A 73 -32.07 1.38 1.81
CA THR A 73 -33.04 0.51 1.13
C THR A 73 -32.36 -0.77 0.62
N GLU A 74 -33.11 -1.87 0.55
CA GLU A 74 -32.57 -3.15 0.04
C GLU A 74 -32.03 -3.02 -1.39
N ARG A 75 -32.75 -2.32 -2.27
CA ARG A 75 -32.29 -2.05 -3.65
C ARG A 75 -30.96 -1.30 -3.70
N ALA A 76 -30.75 -0.32 -2.81
CA ALA A 76 -29.49 0.44 -2.77
C ALA A 76 -28.34 -0.40 -2.19
N LYS A 77 -28.62 -1.26 -1.20
CA LYS A 77 -27.66 -2.23 -0.67
C LYS A 77 -27.21 -3.22 -1.74
N ASP A 78 -28.15 -3.77 -2.52
CA ASP A 78 -27.86 -4.69 -3.61
C ASP A 78 -26.99 -4.04 -4.69
N LEU A 79 -27.30 -2.79 -5.05
CA LEU A 79 -26.50 -2.03 -6.02
C LEU A 79 -25.08 -1.79 -5.50
N ALA A 80 -24.95 -1.33 -4.25
CA ALA A 80 -23.64 -1.11 -3.62
C ALA A 80 -22.81 -2.39 -3.58
N TYR A 81 -23.43 -3.53 -3.25
CA TYR A 81 -22.76 -4.84 -3.27
C TYR A 81 -22.28 -5.22 -4.68
N LYS A 82 -23.14 -5.08 -5.71
CA LYS A 82 -22.78 -5.36 -7.10
C LYS A 82 -21.58 -4.52 -7.56
N LEU A 83 -21.58 -3.22 -7.25
CA LEU A 83 -20.46 -2.32 -7.55
C LEU A 83 -19.19 -2.74 -6.81
N SER A 84 -19.29 -3.13 -5.52
CA SER A 84 -18.16 -3.63 -4.75
C SER A 84 -17.56 -4.91 -5.34
N VAL A 85 -18.41 -5.83 -5.81
CA VAL A 85 -17.99 -7.04 -6.51
C VAL A 85 -17.27 -6.71 -7.82
N GLN A 86 -17.84 -5.81 -8.62
CA GLN A 86 -17.25 -5.39 -9.89
C GLN A 86 -15.88 -4.74 -9.66
N MET A 87 -15.79 -3.76 -8.76
CA MET A 87 -14.52 -3.09 -8.47
C MET A 87 -13.47 -4.06 -7.97
N ARG A 88 -13.82 -5.01 -7.08
CA ARG A 88 -12.89 -6.06 -6.63
C ARG A 88 -12.37 -6.92 -7.79
N LYS A 89 -13.21 -7.23 -8.79
CA LYS A 89 -12.78 -7.96 -10.00
C LYS A 89 -11.80 -7.13 -10.83
N GLU A 90 -12.09 -5.86 -11.05
CA GLU A 90 -11.18 -4.94 -11.77
C GLU A 90 -9.81 -4.87 -11.08
N LEU A 91 -9.77 -4.80 -9.75
CA LEU A 91 -8.52 -4.82 -9.00
C LEU A 91 -7.71 -6.11 -9.18
N ILE A 92 -8.38 -7.26 -9.32
CA ILE A 92 -7.72 -8.55 -9.57
C ILE A 92 -7.16 -8.56 -10.99
N THR A 93 -7.95 -8.15 -11.97
CA THR A 93 -7.52 -8.05 -13.38
C THR A 93 -6.33 -7.11 -13.54
N ASP A 94 -6.39 -5.91 -12.94
CA ASP A 94 -5.27 -4.96 -12.91
C ASP A 94 -4.00 -5.56 -12.28
N ALA A 95 -4.15 -6.28 -11.15
CA ALA A 95 -3.01 -6.94 -10.53
C ALA A 95 -2.37 -8.00 -11.44
N HIS A 96 -3.17 -8.76 -12.21
CA HIS A 96 -2.64 -9.69 -13.21
C HIS A 96 -1.87 -8.97 -14.32
N HIS A 97 -2.42 -7.91 -14.90
CA HIS A 97 -1.72 -7.11 -15.92
C HIS A 97 -0.41 -6.52 -15.39
N ARG A 98 -0.40 -6.04 -14.14
CA ARG A 98 0.83 -5.56 -13.49
C ARG A 98 1.87 -6.67 -13.33
N LEU A 99 1.47 -7.88 -12.98
CA LEU A 99 2.40 -9.03 -12.89
C LEU A 99 3.01 -9.36 -14.26
N GLU A 100 2.22 -9.36 -15.32
CA GLU A 100 2.71 -9.58 -16.69
C GLU A 100 3.72 -8.49 -17.09
N LYS A 101 3.40 -7.22 -16.80
CA LYS A 101 4.30 -6.09 -17.02
C LYS A 101 5.62 -6.25 -16.25
N TYR A 102 5.57 -6.57 -14.96
CA TYR A 102 6.78 -6.74 -14.16
C TYR A 102 7.60 -7.96 -14.61
N ALA A 103 6.97 -9.06 -15.00
CA ALA A 103 7.67 -10.21 -15.57
C ALA A 103 8.42 -9.83 -16.85
N PHE A 104 7.80 -9.04 -17.73
CA PHE A 104 8.46 -8.48 -18.91
C PHE A 104 9.65 -7.58 -18.54
N GLU A 105 9.46 -6.66 -17.60
CA GLU A 105 10.52 -5.74 -17.15
C GLU A 105 11.69 -6.48 -16.49
N ILE A 106 11.42 -7.51 -15.68
CA ILE A 106 12.44 -8.38 -15.08
C ILE A 106 13.30 -9.03 -16.16
N ASN A 107 12.67 -9.63 -17.17
CA ASN A 107 13.39 -10.29 -18.26
C ASN A 107 14.21 -9.27 -19.07
N LYS A 108 13.63 -8.10 -19.37
CA LYS A 108 14.32 -7.02 -20.08
C LYS A 108 15.57 -6.54 -19.33
N TRP A 109 15.44 -6.17 -18.05
CA TRP A 109 16.55 -5.61 -17.30
C TRP A 109 17.61 -6.66 -16.95
N ARG A 110 17.20 -7.91 -16.71
CA ARG A 110 18.12 -9.03 -16.55
C ARG A 110 18.98 -9.20 -17.80
N ALA A 111 18.38 -9.29 -18.99
CA ALA A 111 19.12 -9.46 -20.24
C ALA A 111 20.09 -8.30 -20.52
N ILE A 112 19.69 -7.06 -20.21
CA ILE A 112 20.58 -5.90 -20.33
C ILE A 112 21.78 -6.02 -19.37
N CYS A 113 21.55 -6.40 -18.11
CA CYS A 113 22.64 -6.54 -17.14
C CYS A 113 23.58 -7.70 -17.52
N GLU A 114 23.04 -8.84 -17.98
CA GLU A 114 23.81 -9.99 -18.45
C GLU A 114 24.72 -9.65 -19.65
N GLY A 115 24.33 -8.69 -20.48
CA GLY A 115 25.17 -8.18 -21.57
C GLY A 115 26.26 -7.19 -21.12
N GLN A 116 26.18 -6.66 -19.90
CA GLN A 116 27.08 -5.60 -19.38
C GLN A 116 28.04 -6.07 -18.29
N MET A 117 27.73 -7.18 -17.62
CA MET A 117 28.44 -7.66 -16.44
C MET A 117 28.85 -9.13 -16.60
N GLU A 118 29.87 -9.52 -15.87
CA GLU A 118 30.29 -10.92 -15.82
C GLU A 118 29.26 -11.79 -15.11
N THR A 119 29.18 -13.07 -15.48
CA THR A 119 28.23 -14.03 -14.90
C THR A 119 28.35 -14.16 -13.37
N SER A 120 29.58 -14.06 -12.84
CA SER A 120 29.86 -14.08 -11.40
C SER A 120 29.15 -12.93 -10.66
N TRP A 121 29.17 -11.73 -11.24
CA TRP A 121 28.49 -10.56 -10.69
C TRP A 121 26.97 -10.64 -10.84
N ILE A 122 26.48 -11.16 -11.97
CA ILE A 122 25.04 -11.37 -12.18
C ILE A 122 24.43 -12.27 -11.11
N GLU A 123 25.08 -13.39 -10.77
CA GLU A 123 24.58 -14.28 -9.73
C GLU A 123 24.60 -13.62 -8.33
N ARG A 124 25.63 -12.81 -8.04
CA ARG A 124 25.67 -12.02 -6.80
C ARG A 124 24.52 -11.00 -6.73
N VAL A 125 24.28 -10.27 -7.83
CA VAL A 125 23.20 -9.27 -7.95
C VAL A 125 21.84 -9.93 -7.80
N LYS A 126 21.61 -11.03 -8.51
CA LYS A 126 20.38 -11.81 -8.44
C LYS A 126 20.09 -12.27 -7.01
N THR A 127 21.11 -12.78 -6.32
CA THR A 127 20.98 -13.20 -4.92
C THR A 127 20.61 -12.04 -4.01
N ALA A 128 21.27 -10.89 -4.15
CA ALA A 128 20.95 -9.68 -3.37
C ALA A 128 19.52 -9.20 -3.64
N ILE A 129 19.13 -9.07 -4.91
CA ILE A 129 17.78 -8.64 -5.31
C ILE A 129 16.71 -9.58 -4.75
N HIS A 130 16.90 -10.90 -4.86
CA HIS A 130 15.93 -11.86 -4.35
C HIS A 130 15.79 -11.79 -2.84
N TYR A 131 16.90 -11.61 -2.12
CA TYR A 131 16.86 -11.42 -0.67
C TYR A 131 16.06 -10.17 -0.28
N THR A 132 16.32 -9.02 -0.92
CA THR A 132 15.56 -7.78 -0.66
C THR A 132 14.09 -7.94 -1.02
N ALA A 133 13.80 -8.59 -2.15
CA ALA A 133 12.44 -8.85 -2.60
C ALA A 133 11.68 -9.77 -1.62
N ASP A 134 12.31 -10.82 -1.10
CA ASP A 134 11.71 -11.71 -0.11
C ASP A 134 11.45 -10.99 1.22
N ALA A 135 12.37 -10.14 1.67
CA ALA A 135 12.16 -9.31 2.86
C ALA A 135 10.94 -8.38 2.68
N LYS A 136 10.86 -7.66 1.54
CA LYS A 136 9.70 -6.78 1.23
C LYS A 136 8.40 -7.56 1.08
N ARG A 137 8.46 -8.72 0.43
CA ARG A 137 7.34 -9.65 0.25
C ARG A 137 6.81 -10.12 1.61
N GLN A 138 7.69 -10.51 2.52
CA GLN A 138 7.29 -10.99 3.85
C GLN A 138 6.61 -9.88 4.66
N VAL A 139 7.20 -8.67 4.69
CA VAL A 139 6.58 -7.50 5.34
C VAL A 139 5.18 -7.22 4.75
N LYS A 140 5.05 -7.29 3.42
CA LYS A 140 3.75 -7.08 2.76
C LYS A 140 2.74 -8.16 3.13
N ARG A 141 3.16 -9.43 3.11
CA ARG A 141 2.33 -10.58 3.48
C ARG A 141 1.78 -10.42 4.89
N ASP A 142 2.63 -10.10 5.85
CA ASP A 142 2.23 -9.97 7.27
C ASP A 142 1.24 -8.82 7.45
N TYR A 143 1.48 -7.68 6.80
CA TYR A 143 0.54 -6.57 6.78
C TYR A 143 -0.82 -6.96 6.18
N LEU A 144 -0.84 -7.65 5.04
CA LEU A 144 -2.08 -8.05 4.36
C LEU A 144 -2.83 -9.14 5.13
N ASN A 145 -2.12 -10.06 5.76
CA ASN A 145 -2.70 -11.07 6.65
C ASN A 145 -3.37 -10.40 7.86
N GLN A 146 -2.69 -9.45 8.50
CA GLN A 146 -3.28 -8.69 9.60
C GLN A 146 -4.51 -7.91 9.14
N LYS A 147 -4.45 -7.29 7.96
CA LYS A 147 -5.59 -6.59 7.36
C LYS A 147 -6.76 -7.53 7.09
N LEU A 148 -6.51 -8.73 6.58
CA LEU A 148 -7.53 -9.74 6.35
C LEU A 148 -8.20 -10.19 7.65
N GLN A 149 -7.42 -10.42 8.71
CA GLN A 149 -7.97 -10.77 10.02
C GLN A 149 -8.89 -9.67 10.56
N ARG A 150 -8.50 -8.40 10.43
CA ARG A 150 -9.34 -7.26 10.83
C ARG A 150 -10.63 -7.12 10.00
N LEU A 151 -10.64 -7.59 8.75
CA LEU A 151 -11.85 -7.61 7.92
C LEU A 151 -12.80 -8.74 8.31
N ARG A 152 -12.26 -9.84 8.85
CA ARG A 152 -13.03 -10.98 9.33
C ARG A 152 -13.53 -10.79 10.75
N SER A 153 -12.86 -10.00 11.58
CA SER A 153 -13.25 -9.84 12.98
C SER A 153 -14.63 -9.16 13.09
N PRO A 154 -15.53 -9.68 13.94
CA PRO A 154 -16.84 -9.08 14.15
C PRO A 154 -16.69 -7.62 14.56
N ARG A 155 -17.49 -6.74 13.94
CA ARG A 155 -17.51 -5.28 14.22
C ARG A 155 -17.63 -4.95 15.72
N LYS A 156 -18.18 -5.88 16.53
CA LYS A 156 -18.37 -5.78 17.99
C LYS A 156 -17.06 -5.62 18.78
N GLU A 157 -16.00 -6.38 18.47
CA GLU A 157 -14.70 -6.21 19.17
C GLU A 157 -14.09 -4.83 18.93
N ASN A 158 -14.23 -4.29 17.71
CA ASN A 158 -13.77 -2.94 17.40
C ASN A 158 -14.63 -1.87 18.09
N GLN A 159 -15.91 -2.14 18.31
CA GLN A 159 -16.83 -1.24 19.01
C GLN A 159 -16.56 -1.24 20.51
N GLU A 160 -16.29 -2.39 21.13
CA GLU A 160 -15.86 -2.48 22.54
C GLU A 160 -14.50 -1.81 22.77
N ASN A 161 -13.53 -2.01 21.88
CA ASN A 161 -12.25 -1.31 21.95
C ASN A 161 -12.40 0.21 21.76
N LEU A 162 -13.32 0.65 20.90
CA LEU A 162 -13.66 2.07 20.74
C LEU A 162 -14.37 2.62 21.98
N ILE A 163 -15.34 1.90 22.54
CA ILE A 163 -16.05 2.27 23.76
C ILE A 163 -15.05 2.37 24.92
N ASN A 164 -14.14 1.42 25.06
CA ASN A 164 -13.08 1.43 26.07
C ASN A 164 -12.10 2.60 25.89
N ARG A 165 -11.73 2.93 24.65
CA ARG A 165 -10.93 4.14 24.37
C ARG A 165 -11.69 5.42 24.70
N LEU A 166 -12.95 5.51 24.32
CA LEU A 166 -13.80 6.68 24.60
C LEU A 166 -14.10 6.83 26.09
N SER A 167 -14.26 5.72 26.83
CA SER A 167 -14.44 5.73 28.28
C SER A 167 -13.16 6.09 29.01
N GLN A 168 -11.99 5.70 28.51
CA GLN A 168 -10.69 6.16 29.00
C GLN A 168 -10.43 7.64 28.65
N MET A 169 -11.03 8.12 27.57
CA MET A 169 -11.03 9.53 27.17
C MET A 169 -12.17 10.33 27.82
N SER A 170 -12.89 9.78 28.82
CA SER A 170 -13.98 10.50 29.46
C SER A 170 -13.49 11.85 29.99
N ILE A 171 -14.02 12.88 29.36
CA ILE A 171 -13.85 14.31 29.60
C ILE A 171 -13.51 14.63 31.05
N THR A 172 -12.33 15.23 31.27
CA THR A 172 -12.05 16.07 32.42
C THR A 172 -13.14 17.12 32.49
N ARG A 173 -14.12 16.86 33.35
CA ARG A 173 -15.35 17.61 33.51
C ARG A 173 -14.99 19.02 34.01
N ASN A 174 -14.80 19.97 33.10
CA ASN A 174 -14.93 21.39 33.40
C ASN A 174 -16.41 21.68 33.70
N ARG A 175 -16.85 21.26 34.88
CA ARG A 175 -18.08 21.68 35.51
C ARG A 175 -17.79 22.98 36.23
N ARG A 176 -18.03 24.09 35.53
CA ARG A 176 -18.11 25.52 35.95
C ARG A 176 -17.95 26.25 34.60
N VAL A 177 -18.92 26.94 34.02
CA VAL A 177 -19.74 28.03 34.55
C VAL A 177 -21.03 28.07 33.71
N LEU A 178 -22.17 27.73 34.29
CA LEU A 178 -23.46 28.27 33.84
C LEU A 178 -23.67 29.51 34.71
N GLY A 179 -23.37 30.65 34.14
CA GLY A 179 -23.40 31.93 34.80
C GLY A 179 -23.05 33.00 33.78
N ASP A 180 -24.09 33.76 33.45
CA ASP A 180 -24.02 35.10 32.89
C ASP A 180 -24.20 35.30 31.37
N ALA A 181 -24.78 36.45 31.09
CA ALA A 181 -25.84 36.72 30.12
C ALA A 181 -25.40 36.98 28.67
N GLY A 182 -26.37 36.78 27.76
CA GLY A 182 -26.73 37.76 26.74
C GLY A 182 -25.84 37.90 25.50
N GLN A 183 -26.36 37.48 24.34
CA GLN A 183 -26.78 38.39 23.25
C GLN A 183 -27.18 37.59 22.01
N LEU A 184 -28.36 37.92 21.50
CA LEU A 184 -28.90 37.50 20.22
C LEU A 184 -28.09 38.19 19.09
N HIS A 185 -27.73 37.44 18.06
CA HIS A 185 -27.56 38.02 16.73
C HIS A 185 -28.01 37.00 15.67
N GLU A 186 -29.07 37.38 14.97
CA GLU A 186 -29.52 36.77 13.72
C GLU A 186 -28.46 37.01 12.63
N ASP A 187 -28.23 36.03 11.75
CA ASP A 187 -28.16 36.38 10.32
C ASP A 187 -28.53 35.18 9.42
N LEU A 188 -29.24 35.53 8.35
CA LEU A 188 -29.87 34.67 7.36
C LEU A 188 -28.92 34.44 6.16
N GLY A 189 -29.00 33.27 5.53
CA GLY A 189 -28.70 33.15 4.09
C GLY A 189 -27.93 31.91 3.64
N PRO A 190 -28.46 31.11 2.68
CA PRO A 190 -27.86 29.87 2.19
C PRO A 190 -26.94 30.12 0.99
N THR A 191 -25.90 29.30 0.81
CA THR A 191 -25.16 29.24 -0.46
C THR A 191 -25.14 27.79 -0.95
N PHE A 192 -26.10 27.50 -1.82
CA PHE A 192 -26.08 26.34 -2.71
C PHE A 192 -25.05 26.66 -3.81
N VAL A 193 -23.98 25.86 -3.91
CA VAL A 193 -23.04 25.95 -5.02
C VAL A 193 -23.22 24.74 -5.91
N ASP A 194 -23.42 25.08 -7.17
CA ASP A 194 -23.70 24.31 -8.36
C ASP A 194 -22.67 23.19 -8.62
N LEU A 195 -23.16 22.04 -9.06
CA LEU A 195 -22.37 20.86 -9.42
C LEU A 195 -21.87 21.03 -10.86
N GLY A 196 -20.64 21.52 -11.00
CA GLY A 196 -19.89 21.46 -12.26
C GLY A 196 -19.53 20.02 -12.62
N GLU A 197 -19.76 19.65 -13.88
CA GLU A 197 -19.35 18.40 -14.51
C GLU A 197 -17.83 18.26 -14.52
N ASP A 198 -17.26 17.59 -13.52
CA ASP A 198 -15.88 17.13 -13.58
C ASP A 198 -15.84 15.62 -13.83
N LYS A 199 -15.11 15.25 -14.89
CA LYS A 199 -14.73 13.88 -15.23
C LYS A 199 -14.39 13.09 -13.97
N LEU A 200 -15.04 11.94 -13.80
CA LEU A 200 -14.69 10.95 -12.80
C LEU A 200 -13.32 10.36 -13.15
N ASP A 201 -12.25 11.08 -12.81
CA ASP A 201 -10.90 10.53 -12.75
C ASP A 201 -10.86 9.57 -11.57
N PHE A 202 -11.05 8.28 -11.88
CA PHE A 202 -10.90 7.23 -10.89
C PHE A 202 -9.48 7.28 -10.33
N PRO A 203 -9.31 7.38 -9.00
CA PRO A 203 -7.99 7.43 -8.40
C PRO A 203 -7.23 6.16 -8.75
N SER A 204 -5.96 6.31 -9.15
CA SER A 204 -5.08 5.18 -9.41
C SER A 204 -5.03 4.24 -8.20
N PHE A 205 -4.71 2.96 -8.42
CA PHE A 205 -4.63 1.94 -7.37
C PHE A 205 -3.81 2.40 -6.13
N ASN A 206 -2.76 3.21 -6.33
CA ASN A 206 -1.98 3.75 -5.22
C ASN A 206 -2.78 4.76 -4.39
N ALA A 207 -3.52 5.66 -5.04
CA ALA A 207 -4.41 6.62 -4.37
C ALA A 207 -5.61 5.93 -3.71
N ALA A 208 -6.23 4.95 -4.36
CA ALA A 208 -7.40 4.23 -3.85
C ALA A 208 -7.11 3.41 -2.57
N PHE A 209 -5.85 3.08 -2.32
CA PHE A 209 -5.42 2.33 -1.14
C PHE A 209 -4.65 3.17 -0.12
N GLY A 210 -4.52 4.48 -0.32
CA GLY A 210 -3.71 5.36 0.55
C GLY A 210 -2.23 5.02 0.54
N PHE A 211 -1.73 4.44 -0.56
CA PHE A 211 -0.31 4.26 -0.79
C PHE A 211 0.24 5.54 -1.41
N GLU A 212 0.48 6.55 -0.58
CA GLU A 212 1.67 7.35 -0.80
C GLU A 212 2.84 6.51 -0.31
N PHE A 213 3.47 5.78 -1.24
CA PHE A 213 4.91 5.76 -1.12
C PHE A 213 5.28 7.22 -1.37
N GLN A 214 5.81 7.90 -0.35
CA GLN A 214 6.77 8.93 -0.63
C GLN A 214 7.73 8.27 -1.59
N ASP A 215 7.61 8.64 -2.86
CA ASP A 215 8.74 8.71 -3.75
C ASP A 215 9.65 9.73 -3.06
N SER A 216 10.29 9.30 -1.97
CA SER A 216 11.38 10.03 -1.40
C SER A 216 12.30 10.13 -2.58
N GLY A 217 12.46 11.32 -3.13
CA GLY A 217 13.41 11.69 -4.18
C GLY A 217 14.87 11.42 -3.78
N LEU A 218 15.12 10.40 -2.97
CA LEU A 218 16.38 9.76 -2.66
C LEU A 218 17.07 9.15 -3.89
N TYR A 219 16.47 9.26 -5.08
CA TYR A 219 17.15 8.95 -6.34
C TYR A 219 17.94 10.15 -6.92
N ASP A 220 17.80 11.36 -6.36
CA ASP A 220 18.57 12.54 -6.81
C ASP A 220 19.73 12.94 -5.88
N ASP A 221 19.85 12.36 -4.67
CA ASP A 221 20.83 12.81 -3.66
C ASP A 221 22.12 11.98 -3.56
N TYR A 222 22.47 11.22 -4.60
CA TYR A 222 23.82 10.63 -4.71
C TYR A 222 24.47 11.07 -6.03
N LEU A 223 24.87 12.35 -6.04
CA LEU A 223 25.99 12.87 -6.84
C LEU A 223 27.32 12.37 -6.25
#